data_AF-A0A5N9GUD8-F1
#
_entry.id   AF-A0A5N9GUD8-F1
#
_cell.length_a   1.000
_cell.length_b   1.000
_cell.length_c   1.000
_cell.angle_alpha   90.00
_cell.angle_beta   90.00
_cell.angle_gamma   90.00
#
_symmetry.space_group_name_H-M   'P 1'
#
loop_
_entity.id
_entity.type
_entity.pdbx_description
1 polymer ?
#
loop_
_entity_poly.entity_id
_entity_poly.type
_entity_poly.pdbx_seq_one_letter_code
_entity_poly.pdbx_strand_id
1 'polypeptide(L)'
;MQSGPDRTRKAAILEEGLNELVEKHMGTGQLRFSSLLSNCLAWSAIQILCVGTPSLENGSADIKQIEEVARNIGQAATGYHLIVSKSTVPVTTSVKLSGTLAIYGKPTGI
;
A
#
# COMPACT_ATOMS: atom_id res chain seq x y z
N MET A 1 13.16 -20.43 16.68
CA MET A 1 13.86 -20.53 15.38
C MET A 1 12.78 -20.58 14.32
N GLN A 2 12.49 -19.54 13.55
CA GLN A 2 13.41 -18.82 12.65
C GLN A 2 13.20 -17.29 12.68
N SER A 3 14.33 -16.60 12.56
CA SER A 3 14.55 -15.16 12.52
C SER A 3 14.08 -14.55 11.19
N GLY A 4 13.00 -13.78 11.22
CA GLY A 4 12.70 -12.77 10.19
C GLY A 4 13.53 -11.49 10.44
N PRO A 5 13.62 -10.57 9.47
CA PRO A 5 14.44 -9.37 9.59
C PRO A 5 14.08 -8.60 10.86
N ASP A 6 15.11 -8.09 11.54
CA ASP A 6 15.02 -7.34 12.79
C ASP A 6 13.92 -6.27 12.70
N ARG A 7 12.76 -6.52 13.31
CA ARG A 7 11.64 -5.59 13.40
C ARG A 7 11.96 -4.56 14.47
N THR A 8 12.98 -3.76 14.22
CA THR A 8 13.27 -2.59 15.06
C THR A 8 12.00 -1.73 15.12
N ARG A 9 11.57 -1.30 16.31
CA ARG A 9 10.46 -0.34 16.49
C ARG A 9 10.85 1.07 16.05
N LYS A 10 11.72 1.19 15.05
CA LYS A 10 12.30 2.43 14.56
C LYS A 10 11.88 2.65 13.11
N ALA A 11 11.58 3.89 12.78
CA ALA A 11 11.26 4.28 11.41
C ALA A 11 12.50 4.17 10.50
N ALA A 12 12.27 3.82 9.24
CA ALA A 12 13.33 3.74 8.23
C ALA A 12 13.80 5.11 7.70
N ILE A 13 13.12 6.19 8.11
CA ILE A 13 13.45 7.57 7.77
C ILE A 13 13.66 8.38 9.06
N LEU A 14 14.54 9.38 8.99
CA LEU A 14 14.82 10.28 10.10
C LEU A 14 13.87 11.49 10.01
N GLU A 15 12.80 11.44 10.78
CA GLU A 15 11.84 12.53 10.95
C GLU A 15 11.62 12.77 12.45
N GLU A 16 11.57 14.03 12.86
CA GLU A 16 11.40 14.42 14.25
C GLU A 16 10.06 13.90 14.81
N GLY A 17 10.11 13.18 15.94
CA GLY A 17 8.92 12.63 16.60
C GLY A 17 8.35 11.34 15.98
N LEU A 18 8.88 10.87 14.84
CA LEU A 18 8.31 9.71 14.15
C LEU A 18 8.56 8.40 14.90
N ASN A 19 9.74 8.22 15.50
CA ASN A 19 10.07 7.00 16.23
C ASN A 19 9.16 6.82 17.45
N GLU A 20 8.90 7.91 18.17
CA GLU A 20 8.04 7.95 19.35
C GLU A 20 6.59 7.60 18.98
N LEU A 21 6.10 8.14 17.85
CA LEU A 21 4.77 7.82 17.32
C LEU A 21 4.67 6.35 16.87
N VAL A 22 5.68 5.84 16.17
CA VAL A 22 5.72 4.43 15.73
C VAL A 22 5.72 3.50 16.94
N GLU A 23 6.60 3.73 17.91
CA GLU A 23 6.70 2.90 19.11
C GLU A 23 5.39 2.91 19.91
N LYS A 24 4.80 4.08 20.12
CA LYS A 24 3.52 4.24 20.82
C LYS A 24 2.41 3.41 20.18
N HIS A 25 2.19 3.54 18.87
CA HIS A 25 1.07 2.87 18.21
C HIS A 25 1.33 1.39 17.90
N MET A 26 2.59 0.98 17.77
CA MET A 26 2.94 -0.44 17.77
C MET A 26 2.67 -1.07 19.13
N GLY A 27 2.95 -0.36 20.23
CA GLY A 27 2.68 -0.81 21.59
C GLY A 27 1.19 -1.03 21.90
N THR A 28 0.29 -0.25 21.28
CA THR A 28 -1.16 -0.41 21.43
C THR A 28 -1.78 -1.42 20.45
N GLY A 29 -1.00 -1.90 19.47
CA GLY A 29 -1.48 -2.79 18.40
C GLY A 29 -2.30 -2.09 17.30
N GLN A 30 -2.43 -0.75 17.36
CA GLN A 30 -3.10 0.08 16.35
C GLN A 30 -2.27 0.27 15.08
N LEU A 31 -0.94 0.09 15.17
CA LEU A 31 -0.01 0.08 14.03
C LEU A 31 0.67 -1.28 13.90
N ARG A 32 0.69 -1.83 12.69
CA ARG A 32 1.36 -3.10 12.36
C ARG A 32 2.12 -2.96 11.05
N PHE A 33 3.33 -3.50 11.01
CA PHE A 33 4.10 -3.64 9.78
C PHE A 33 4.03 -5.08 9.28
N SER A 34 3.74 -5.23 8.00
CA SER A 34 3.65 -6.52 7.31
C SER A 34 4.22 -6.39 5.91
N SER A 35 4.98 -7.39 5.47
CA SER A 35 5.37 -7.56 4.07
C SER A 35 4.36 -8.40 3.29
N LEU A 36 3.37 -8.98 3.96
CA LEU A 36 2.31 -9.79 3.35
C LEU A 36 1.06 -8.95 3.13
N LEU A 37 0.65 -8.82 1.87
CA LEU A 37 -0.55 -8.08 1.46
C LEU A 37 -1.83 -8.68 2.07
N SER A 38 -1.92 -10.01 2.18
CA SER A 38 -3.08 -10.70 2.77
C SER A 38 -3.40 -10.22 4.19
N ASN A 39 -2.37 -9.97 5.00
CA ASN A 39 -2.55 -9.42 6.35
C ASN A 39 -3.14 -8.01 6.31
N CYS A 40 -2.75 -7.18 5.34
CA CYS A 40 -3.24 -5.81 5.20
C CYS A 40 -4.70 -5.77 4.71
N LEU A 41 -5.04 -6.65 3.76
CA LEU A 41 -6.41 -6.80 3.25
C LEU A 41 -7.35 -7.32 4.35
N ALA A 42 -6.93 -8.33 5.12
CA ALA A 42 -7.75 -8.85 6.22
C ALA A 42 -7.93 -7.85 7.38
N TRP A 43 -7.00 -6.91 7.55
CA TRP A 43 -7.02 -5.97 8.68
C TRP A 43 -7.83 -4.69 8.41
N SER A 44 -7.95 -4.25 7.15
CA SER A 44 -8.56 -2.96 6.80
C SER A 44 -9.47 -3.02 5.57
N ALA A 45 -10.60 -2.32 5.64
CA ALA A 45 -11.45 -2.05 4.49
C ALA A 45 -10.89 -0.94 3.58
N ILE A 46 -10.04 -0.03 4.10
CA ILE A 46 -9.45 1.08 3.34
C ILE A 46 -7.98 0.79 3.09
N GLN A 47 -7.58 0.83 1.82
CA GLN A 47 -6.21 0.58 1.36
C GLN A 47 -5.65 1.86 0.72
N ILE A 48 -4.70 2.51 1.40
CA ILE A 48 -4.08 3.76 0.94
C ILE A 48 -2.74 3.42 0.26
N LEU A 49 -2.65 3.72 -1.03
CA LEU A 49 -1.45 3.51 -1.83
C LEU A 49 -0.49 4.69 -1.67
N CYS A 50 0.64 4.43 -1.02
CA CYS A 50 1.69 5.41 -0.72
C CYS A 50 3.04 5.03 -1.37
N VAL A 51 3.00 4.37 -2.53
CA VAL A 51 4.20 3.94 -3.27
C VAL A 51 4.87 5.10 -4.01
N GLY A 52 6.13 4.93 -4.36
CA GLY A 52 6.88 5.93 -5.10
C GLY A 52 6.45 6.00 -6.57
N THR A 53 6.45 7.21 -7.12
CA THR A 53 6.17 7.50 -8.55
C THR A 53 7.31 8.34 -9.13
N PRO A 54 8.53 7.78 -9.23
CA PRO A 54 9.69 8.51 -9.72
C PRO A 54 9.46 8.96 -11.17
N SER A 55 10.14 10.03 -11.60
CA SER A 55 10.09 10.49 -12.98
C SER A 55 10.83 9.53 -13.92
N LEU A 56 10.24 9.28 -15.09
CA LEU A 56 10.88 8.64 -16.24
C LEU A 56 11.84 9.62 -16.94
N GLU A 57 12.65 9.10 -17.88
CA GLU A 57 13.59 9.91 -18.67
C GLU A 57 12.92 11.08 -19.42
N ASN A 58 11.65 10.92 -19.80
CA ASN A 58 10.85 11.95 -20.46
C ASN A 58 10.14 12.91 -19.47
N GLY A 59 10.40 12.80 -18.17
CA GLY A 59 9.82 13.63 -17.12
C GLY A 59 8.41 13.23 -16.66
N SER A 60 7.75 12.27 -17.30
CA SER A 60 6.46 11.75 -16.84
C SER A 60 6.62 10.82 -15.63
N ALA A 61 5.59 10.65 -14.81
CA ALA A 61 5.66 9.78 -13.63
C ALA A 61 5.60 8.28 -14.02
N ASP A 62 6.50 7.47 -13.46
CA ASP A 62 6.42 6.00 -13.52
C ASP A 62 5.36 5.50 -12.52
N ILE A 63 4.27 4.92 -13.02
CA ILE A 63 3.15 4.42 -12.21
C ILE A 63 3.14 2.89 -12.07
N LYS A 64 4.18 2.18 -12.51
CA LYS A 64 4.22 0.70 -12.47
C LYS A 64 3.96 0.12 -11.08
N GLN A 65 4.51 0.74 -10.03
CA GLN A 65 4.30 0.28 -8.66
C GLN A 65 2.82 0.36 -8.25
N ILE A 66 2.09 1.38 -8.72
CA ILE A 66 0.65 1.52 -8.44
C ILE A 66 -0.12 0.40 -9.15
N GLU A 67 0.19 0.15 -10.42
CA GLU A 67 -0.45 -0.91 -11.21
C GLU A 67 -0.14 -2.30 -10.66
N GLU A 68 1.08 -2.54 -10.18
CA GLU A 68 1.47 -3.78 -9.53
C GLU A 68 0.70 -4.02 -8.22
N VAL A 69 0.62 -3.01 -7.36
CA VAL A 69 -0.16 -3.13 -6.12
C VAL A 69 -1.65 -3.35 -6.45
N ALA A 70 -2.19 -2.66 -7.44
CA ALA A 70 -3.57 -2.83 -7.88
C ALA A 70 -3.88 -4.25 -8.36
N ARG A 71 -2.99 -4.83 -9.18
CA ARG A 71 -3.07 -6.22 -9.62
C ARG A 71 -3.07 -7.18 -8.43
N ASN A 72 -2.13 -7.00 -7.51
CA ASN A 72 -2.00 -7.86 -6.34
C ASN A 72 -3.24 -7.77 -5.43
N ILE A 73 -3.80 -6.57 -5.26
CA ILE A 73 -5.06 -6.36 -4.54
C ILE A 73 -6.21 -7.06 -5.28
N GLY A 74 -6.39 -6.83 -6.58
CA GLY A 74 -7.48 -7.45 -7.34
C GLY A 74 -7.51 -8.98 -7.24
N GLN A 75 -6.33 -9.61 -7.31
CA GLN A 75 -6.20 -11.08 -7.22
C GLN A 75 -6.50 -11.63 -5.81
N ALA A 76 -6.10 -10.90 -4.76
CA ALA A 76 -6.11 -11.39 -3.38
C ALA A 76 -7.33 -10.95 -2.58
N ALA A 77 -7.90 -9.79 -2.89
CA ALA A 77 -8.97 -9.18 -2.13
C ALA A 77 -10.28 -9.98 -2.20
N THR A 78 -11.02 -9.95 -1.10
CA THR A 78 -12.33 -10.59 -0.95
C THR A 78 -13.25 -9.65 -0.20
N GLY A 79 -14.46 -9.45 -0.72
CA GLY A 79 -15.37 -8.47 -0.17
C GLY A 79 -14.96 -7.03 -0.51
N TYR A 80 -15.57 -6.08 0.18
CA TYR A 80 -15.43 -4.66 -0.14
C TYR A 80 -14.10 -4.08 0.35
N HIS A 81 -13.43 -3.35 -0.56
CA HIS A 81 -12.29 -2.52 -0.22
C HIS A 81 -12.38 -1.15 -0.91
N LEU A 82 -12.10 -0.08 -0.16
CA LEU A 82 -11.90 1.26 -0.70
C LEU A 82 -10.42 1.48 -1.00
N ILE A 83 -10.09 1.66 -2.27
CA ILE A 83 -8.71 1.93 -2.71
C ILE A 83 -8.50 3.43 -2.88
N VAL A 84 -7.52 3.99 -2.17
CA VAL A 84 -7.19 5.42 -2.19
C VAL A 84 -5.76 5.61 -2.71
N SER A 85 -5.60 6.37 -3.79
CA SER A 85 -4.28 6.75 -4.29
C SER A 85 -3.81 8.04 -3.60
N LYS A 86 -2.77 7.94 -2.75
CA LYS A 86 -2.16 9.11 -2.09
C LYS A 86 -0.88 9.59 -2.80
N SER A 87 -0.21 8.71 -3.56
CA SER A 87 1.00 9.05 -4.33
C SER A 87 0.76 10.24 -5.27
N THR A 88 1.79 11.05 -5.50
CA THR A 88 1.73 12.15 -6.49
C THR A 88 1.70 11.54 -7.89
N VAL A 89 0.55 11.60 -8.54
CA VAL A 89 0.28 10.89 -9.80
C VAL A 89 -0.35 11.80 -10.85
N PRO A 90 -0.20 11.48 -12.15
CA PRO A 90 -0.98 12.13 -13.20
C PRO A 90 -2.48 11.93 -13.00
N VAL A 91 -3.29 12.89 -13.47
CA VAL A 91 -4.76 12.90 -13.33
C VAL A 91 -5.46 11.62 -13.83
N THR A 92 -4.91 10.97 -14.86
CA THR A 92 -5.49 9.76 -15.47
C THR A 92 -5.22 8.47 -14.69
N THR A 93 -4.46 8.53 -13.60
CA THR A 93 -3.99 7.33 -12.88
C THR A 93 -5.13 6.60 -12.17
N SER A 94 -6.14 7.33 -11.68
CA SER A 94 -7.32 6.73 -11.05
C SER A 94 -8.10 5.83 -12.02
N VAL A 95 -8.22 6.24 -13.29
CA VAL A 95 -8.88 5.45 -14.34
C VAL A 95 -8.11 4.16 -14.63
N LYS A 96 -6.78 4.24 -14.75
CA LYS A 96 -5.91 3.06 -14.95
C LYS A 96 -5.94 2.11 -13.76
N LEU A 97 -5.96 2.67 -12.55
CA LEU A 97 -6.06 1.92 -11.31
C LEU A 97 -7.38 1.14 -11.26
N SER A 98 -8.51 1.82 -11.53
CA SER A 98 -9.84 1.20 -11.59
C SER A 98 -9.92 0.12 -12.67
N GLY A 99 -9.39 0.38 -13.87
CA GLY A 99 -9.34 -0.62 -14.94
C GLY A 99 -8.53 -1.86 -14.55
N THR A 100 -7.39 -1.68 -13.90
CA THR A 100 -6.55 -2.79 -13.42
C THR A 100 -7.29 -3.61 -12.36
N LEU A 101 -7.94 -2.96 -11.40
CA LEU A 101 -8.76 -3.63 -10.39
C LEU A 101 -9.92 -4.39 -11.02
N ALA A 102 -10.58 -3.85 -12.05
CA ALA A 102 -11.66 -4.54 -12.76
C ALA A 102 -11.17 -5.78 -13.54
N ILE A 103 -9.96 -5.73 -14.10
CA ILE A 103 -9.37 -6.86 -14.84
C ILE A 103 -8.97 -8.00 -13.90
N TYR A 104 -8.36 -7.68 -12.76
CA TYR A 104 -7.82 -8.68 -11.83
C TYR A 104 -8.75 -9.02 -10.67
N GLY A 105 -9.75 -8.18 -10.43
CA GLY A 105 -10.75 -8.34 -9.39
C GLY A 105 -11.65 -9.54 -9.66
N LYS A 106 -11.98 -10.26 -8.58
CA LYS A 106 -13.05 -11.26 -8.62
C LYS A 106 -14.40 -10.54 -8.74
N PRO A 107 -15.48 -11.17 -9.24
CA PRO A 107 -16.82 -10.58 -9.38
C PRO A 107 -17.49 -10.08 -8.08
N THR A 108 -16.74 -9.99 -6.98
CA THR A 108 -17.20 -9.68 -5.63
C THR A 108 -16.68 -8.31 -5.18
N GLY A 109 -17.21 -7.24 -5.78
CA GLY A 109 -17.39 -5.92 -5.13
C GLY A 109 -16.16 -5.05 -4.87
N ILE A 110 -15.24 -4.90 -5.83
CA ILE A 110 -14.25 -3.79 -5.88
C ILE A 110 -14.66 -2.82 -6.98
#